data_AF-A0A2D4QK43-F1
#
_entry.id   AF-A0A2D4QK43-F1
#
_cell.length_a   1.000
_cell.length_b   1.000
_cell.length_c   1.000
_cell.angle_alpha   90.00
_cell.angle_beta   90.00
_cell.angle_gamma   90.00
#
_symmetry.space_group_name_H-M   'P 1'
#
loop_
_entity.id
_entity.type
_entity.pdbx_description
1 polymer ?
#
loop_
_entity_poly.entity_id
_entity_poly.type
_entity_poly.pdbx_seq_one_letter_code
_entity_poly.pdbx_strand_id
1 'polypeptide(L)'
;MGQIALGFRSLLIRLTIFFVMALLLAWALGGTLWPRPVTATAMSIEAGGVVWNWDVRITSYSEPALTWILSMDDARDVHGGWLGVEGFVDGSDGLYTAAEDPEQGWQILQLQADGGFKVVAAVASRAEANRDLLRRR
;
A
#
# COMPACT_ATOMS: atom_id res chain seq x y z
N MET A 1 41.13 48.55 10.35
CA MET A 1 40.85 47.24 9.71
C MET A 1 40.07 46.24 10.58
N GLY A 2 39.78 46.51 11.87
CA GLY A 2 39.04 45.56 12.73
C GLY A 2 37.51 45.52 12.53
N GLN A 3 36.91 46.56 11.93
CA GLN A 3 35.45 46.69 11.79
C GLN A 3 34.86 45.77 10.71
N ILE A 4 35.63 45.46 9.66
CA ILE A 4 35.22 44.53 8.59
C ILE A 4 35.17 43.09 9.11
N ALA A 5 36.10 42.71 10.00
CA ALA A 5 36.12 41.38 10.61
C ALA A 5 34.91 41.12 11.52
N LEU A 6 34.44 42.15 12.24
CA LEU A 6 33.22 42.08 13.05
C LEU A 6 31.94 42.03 12.18
N GLY A 7 31.89 42.78 11.09
CA GLY A 7 30.78 42.75 10.13
C GLY A 7 30.64 41.40 9.42
N PHE A 8 31.76 40.79 9.02
CA PHE A 8 31.77 39.49 8.34
C PHE A 8 31.32 38.35 9.25
N ARG A 9 31.71 38.36 10.53
CA ARG A 9 31.27 37.36 11.52
C ARG A 9 29.76 37.42 11.77
N SER A 10 29.20 38.62 11.86
CA SER A 10 27.74 38.84 11.95
C SER A 10 27.01 38.27 10.72
N LEU A 11 27.58 38.49 9.54
CA LEU A 11 27.00 38.01 8.28
C LEU A 11 27.03 36.48 8.18
N LEU A 12 28.13 35.83 8.57
CA LEU A 12 28.23 34.36 8.63
C LEU A 12 27.21 33.75 9.58
N ILE A 13 27.03 34.33 10.77
CA ILE A 13 26.04 33.82 11.75
C ILE A 13 24.62 33.90 11.16
N ARG A 14 24.26 35.03 10.55
CA ARG A 14 22.94 35.21 9.92
C ARG A 14 22.74 34.24 8.76
N LEU A 15 23.76 34.01 7.94
CA LEU A 15 23.71 33.06 6.84
C LEU A 15 23.47 31.64 7.36
N THR A 16 24.20 31.21 8.40
CA THR A 16 24.01 29.91 9.02
C THR A 16 22.60 29.75 9.58
N ILE A 17 22.08 30.77 10.30
CA ILE A 17 20.71 30.74 10.83
C ILE A 17 19.69 30.60 9.69
N PHE A 18 19.88 31.33 8.59
CA PHE A 18 18.99 31.22 7.42
C PHE A 18 18.98 29.79 6.85
N PHE A 19 20.14 29.16 6.68
CA PHE A 19 20.20 27.77 6.20
C PHE A 19 19.59 26.78 7.17
N VAL A 20 19.79 26.94 8.48
CA VAL A 20 19.17 26.07 9.49
C VAL A 20 17.65 26.21 9.42
N MET A 21 17.13 27.44 9.38
CA MET A 21 15.69 27.69 9.27
C MET A 21 15.12 27.12 7.97
N ALA A 22 15.80 27.31 6.84
CA ALA A 22 15.38 26.76 5.55
C ALA A 22 15.37 25.23 5.55
N LEU A 23 16.37 24.58 6.17
CA LEU A 23 16.44 23.13 6.27
C LEU A 23 15.34 22.59 7.19
N LEU A 24 15.07 23.25 8.32
CA LEU A 24 13.96 22.89 9.20
C LEU A 24 12.61 23.07 8.49
N LEU A 25 12.45 24.11 7.67
CA LEU A 25 11.24 24.32 6.88
C LEU A 25 11.10 23.25 5.80
N ALA A 26 12.18 22.94 5.08
CA ALA A 26 12.20 21.90 4.06
C ALA A 26 11.96 20.52 4.65
N TRP A 27 12.41 20.25 5.87
CA TRP A 27 12.13 19.02 6.59
C TRP A 27 10.68 18.97 7.07
N ALA A 28 10.16 20.07 7.62
CA ALA A 28 8.77 20.17 8.06
C ALA A 28 7.78 20.03 6.88
N LEU A 29 8.03 20.76 5.79
CA LEU A 29 7.28 20.69 4.54
C LEU A 29 7.50 19.35 3.84
N GLY A 30 8.74 18.86 3.78
CA GLY A 30 9.08 17.57 3.20
C GLY A 30 8.35 16.43 3.91
N GLY A 31 8.21 16.44 5.24
CA GLY A 31 7.46 15.43 5.98
C GLY A 31 5.93 15.52 5.85
N THR A 32 5.40 16.66 5.42
CA THR A 32 3.94 16.92 5.28
C THR A 32 3.45 16.98 3.83
N LEU A 33 4.34 17.18 2.86
CA LEU A 33 4.00 17.26 1.44
C LEU A 33 3.85 15.88 0.79
N TRP A 34 4.24 14.79 1.46
CA TRP A 34 3.93 13.44 1.00
C TRP A 34 2.55 13.04 1.50
N PRO A 35 1.54 12.91 0.62
CA PRO A 35 0.24 12.42 1.00
C PRO A 35 0.39 11.00 1.56
N ARG A 36 -0.10 10.76 2.78
CA ARG A 36 -0.10 9.41 3.35
C ARG A 36 -1.16 8.56 2.65
N PRO A 37 -0.92 7.25 2.46
CA PRO A 37 -1.96 6.35 2.00
C PRO A 37 -3.16 6.43 2.95
N VAL A 38 -4.34 6.65 2.38
CA VAL A 38 -5.60 6.74 3.14
C VAL A 38 -6.30 5.41 3.02
N THR A 39 -6.68 4.84 4.17
CA THR A 39 -7.50 3.63 4.26
C THR A 39 -8.84 4.00 4.87
N ALA A 40 -9.94 3.58 4.26
CA ALA A 40 -11.29 3.79 4.76
C ALA A 40 -12.09 2.49 4.70
N THR A 41 -12.82 2.18 5.76
CA THR A 41 -13.73 1.04 5.79
C THR A 41 -14.97 1.34 4.94
N ALA A 42 -15.16 0.56 3.88
CA ALA A 42 -16.30 0.67 2.98
C ALA A 42 -17.52 -0.08 3.52
N MET A 43 -17.34 -1.25 4.11
CA MET A 43 -18.41 -1.99 4.78
C MET A 43 -17.89 -2.91 5.89
N SER A 44 -18.78 -3.27 6.81
CA SER A 44 -18.52 -4.26 7.85
C SER A 44 -19.67 -5.27 7.90
N ILE A 45 -19.37 -6.56 7.97
CA ILE A 45 -20.35 -7.65 7.94
C ILE A 45 -20.05 -8.60 9.10
N GLU A 46 -21.06 -8.93 9.90
CA GLU A 46 -20.95 -9.98 10.91
C GLU A 46 -21.46 -11.32 10.33
N ALA A 47 -20.60 -12.33 10.30
CA ALA A 47 -20.93 -13.66 9.81
C ALA A 47 -20.27 -14.73 10.69
N GLY A 48 -21.08 -15.64 11.24
CA GLY A 48 -20.57 -16.73 12.08
C GLY A 48 -19.90 -16.27 13.38
N GLY A 49 -20.30 -15.11 13.93
CA GLY A 49 -19.69 -14.52 15.12
C GLY A 49 -18.34 -13.83 14.87
N VAL A 50 -17.98 -13.62 13.60
CA VAL A 50 -16.78 -12.90 13.17
C VAL A 50 -17.19 -11.63 12.42
N VAL A 51 -16.56 -10.51 12.75
CA VAL A 51 -16.74 -9.24 12.05
C VAL A 51 -15.70 -9.13 10.94
N TRP A 52 -16.19 -8.99 9.71
CA TRP A 52 -15.40 -8.80 8.49
C TRP A 52 -15.47 -7.34 8.07
N ASN A 53 -14.32 -6.70 7.93
CA ASN A 53 -14.22 -5.34 7.42
C ASN A 53 -13.71 -5.38 5.98
N TRP A 54 -14.41 -4.68 5.10
CA TRP A 54 -13.96 -4.41 3.75
C TRP A 54 -13.41 -2.98 3.72
N ASP A 55 -12.10 -2.87 3.64
CA ASP A 55 -11.38 -1.60 3.57
C ASP A 55 -10.96 -1.27 2.14
N VAL A 56 -10.99 0.02 1.82
CA VAL A 56 -10.47 0.60 0.59
C VAL A 56 -9.24 1.39 0.94
N ARG A 57 -8.13 1.10 0.27
CA ARG A 57 -6.87 1.85 0.40
C ARG A 57 -6.47 2.45 -0.94
N ILE A 58 -6.03 3.70 -0.90
CA ILE A 58 -5.37 4.36 -2.03
C ILE A 58 -3.87 4.38 -1.72
N THR A 59 -3.08 3.58 -2.45
CA THR A 59 -1.69 3.25 -2.11
C THR A 59 -0.61 4.11 -2.79
N SER A 60 -0.94 4.94 -3.78
CA SER A 60 0.01 5.87 -4.41
C SER A 60 -0.72 6.97 -5.19
N TYR A 61 -0.06 8.11 -5.46
CA TYR A 61 -0.59 9.18 -6.31
C TYR A 61 0.16 9.33 -7.65
N SER A 62 1.35 8.74 -7.84
CA SER A 62 2.00 8.71 -9.16
C SER A 62 1.27 7.78 -10.12
N GLU A 63 0.74 6.68 -9.56
CA GLU A 63 -0.14 5.72 -10.20
C GLU A 63 -1.21 5.35 -9.17
N PRO A 64 -2.41 5.96 -9.20
CA PRO A 64 -3.45 5.68 -8.21
C PRO A 64 -3.91 4.23 -8.33
N ALA A 65 -3.49 3.40 -7.37
CA ALA A 65 -3.95 2.04 -7.19
C ALA A 65 -5.05 2.01 -6.11
N LEU A 66 -6.19 1.41 -6.47
CA LEU A 66 -7.27 1.14 -5.55
C LEU A 66 -7.11 -0.29 -5.03
N THR A 67 -6.76 -0.42 -3.76
CA THR A 67 -6.54 -1.70 -3.10
C THR A 67 -7.76 -2.02 -2.24
N TRP A 68 -8.37 -3.17 -2.48
CA TRP A 68 -9.46 -3.68 -1.65
C TRP A 68 -8.88 -4.67 -0.65
N ILE A 69 -9.15 -4.46 0.63
CA ILE A 69 -8.63 -5.29 1.71
C ILE A 69 -9.83 -5.88 2.44
N LEU A 70 -9.86 -7.20 2.57
CA LEU A 70 -10.81 -7.88 3.44
C LEU A 70 -10.05 -8.29 4.71
N SER A 71 -10.45 -7.77 5.86
CA SER A 71 -9.81 -8.02 7.16
C SER A 71 -10.81 -8.60 8.16
N MET A 72 -10.36 -9.52 9.02
CA MET A 72 -11.11 -9.97 10.19
C MET A 72 -10.75 -9.10 11.39
N ASP A 73 -11.76 -8.56 12.08
CA ASP A 73 -11.62 -7.77 13.32
C ASP A 73 -10.70 -6.53 13.21
N ASP A 74 -10.39 -5.84 14.32
CA ASP A 74 -9.58 -4.58 14.37
C ASP A 74 -8.08 -4.78 14.00
N ALA A 75 -7.75 -5.86 13.29
CA ALA A 75 -6.43 -6.16 12.75
C ALA A 75 -6.09 -5.26 11.53
N ARG A 76 -6.16 -3.94 11.74
CA ARG A 76 -5.77 -2.90 10.77
C ARG A 76 -4.28 -2.94 10.41
N ASP A 77 -3.48 -3.72 11.16
CA ASP A 77 -2.02 -3.77 11.07
C ASP A 77 -1.45 -4.95 10.29
N VAL A 78 -2.25 -5.85 9.72
CA VAL A 78 -1.72 -6.94 8.89
C VAL A 78 -1.33 -6.40 7.51
N HIS A 79 -0.06 -6.00 7.42
CA HIS A 79 0.61 -5.61 6.19
C HIS A 79 0.84 -6.85 5.32
N GLY A 80 -0.07 -7.05 4.37
CA GLY A 80 -0.03 -8.12 3.36
C GLY A 80 -1.22 -8.01 2.41
N GLY A 81 -1.60 -6.78 2.06
CA GLY A 81 -2.75 -6.52 1.18
C GLY A 81 -2.35 -6.64 -0.28
N TRP A 82 -3.13 -7.38 -1.05
CA TRP A 82 -2.97 -7.53 -2.49
C TRP A 82 -3.35 -6.23 -3.22
N LEU A 83 -2.45 -5.67 -4.02
CA LEU A 83 -2.65 -4.40 -4.74
C LEU A 83 -3.78 -4.45 -5.77
N GLY A 84 -4.06 -5.63 -6.31
CA GLY A 84 -5.13 -5.90 -7.26
C GLY A 84 -5.64 -7.33 -7.09
N VAL A 85 -6.93 -7.56 -7.40
CA VAL A 85 -7.57 -8.88 -7.30
C VAL A 85 -8.49 -9.10 -8.50
N GLU A 86 -8.47 -10.31 -9.06
CA GLU A 86 -9.41 -10.81 -10.05
C GLU A 86 -10.54 -11.60 -9.39
N GLY A 87 -11.70 -11.66 -10.05
CA GLY A 87 -12.85 -12.40 -9.54
C GLY A 87 -12.55 -13.88 -9.28
N PHE A 88 -13.35 -14.48 -8.41
CA PHE A 88 -13.26 -15.91 -8.14
C PHE A 88 -13.79 -16.73 -9.32
N VAL A 89 -13.11 -17.84 -9.61
CA VAL A 89 -13.55 -18.87 -10.56
C VAL A 89 -13.60 -20.21 -9.87
N ASP A 90 -14.65 -20.96 -10.14
CA ASP A 90 -14.81 -22.33 -9.66
C ASP A 90 -14.10 -23.27 -10.64
N GLY A 91 -13.15 -24.06 -10.14
CA GLY A 91 -12.39 -25.03 -10.92
C GLY A 91 -12.64 -26.45 -10.44
N SER A 92 -12.08 -27.44 -11.16
CA SER A 92 -12.32 -28.86 -10.89
C SER A 92 -11.94 -29.33 -9.47
N ASP A 93 -11.01 -28.63 -8.84
CA ASP A 93 -10.40 -28.96 -7.55
C ASP A 93 -10.50 -27.82 -6.53
N GLY A 94 -11.36 -26.84 -6.78
CA GLY A 94 -11.71 -25.80 -5.80
C GLY A 94 -11.83 -24.40 -6.39
N LEU A 95 -11.94 -23.42 -5.50
CA LEU A 95 -12.13 -22.02 -5.87
C LEU A 95 -10.78 -21.32 -6.04
N TYR A 96 -10.60 -20.64 -7.17
CA TYR A 96 -9.39 -19.89 -7.50
C TYR A 96 -9.67 -18.40 -7.61
N THR A 97 -8.68 -17.58 -7.30
CA THR A 97 -8.63 -16.16 -7.60
C THR A 97 -7.21 -15.79 -8.02
N ALA A 98 -7.03 -14.59 -8.57
CA ALA A 98 -5.69 -14.04 -8.78
C ALA A 98 -5.55 -12.73 -8.06
N ALA A 99 -4.37 -12.48 -7.52
CA ALA A 99 -4.09 -11.31 -6.73
C ALA A 99 -2.66 -10.81 -6.98
N GLU A 100 -2.45 -9.50 -6.94
CA GLU A 100 -1.15 -8.87 -7.10
C GLU A 100 -0.51 -8.62 -5.73
N ASP A 101 0.53 -9.38 -5.42
CA ASP A 101 1.36 -9.12 -4.25
C ASP A 101 2.29 -7.93 -4.54
N PRO A 102 2.45 -6.96 -3.63
CA PRO A 102 3.32 -5.80 -3.83
C PRO A 102 4.80 -6.15 -4.01
N GLU A 103 5.26 -7.29 -3.47
CA GLU A 103 6.66 -7.72 -3.56
C GLU A 103 6.87 -8.83 -4.60
N GLN A 104 5.88 -9.71 -4.74
CA GLN A 104 5.99 -10.94 -5.54
C GLN A 104 5.24 -10.86 -6.89
N GLY A 105 4.50 -9.78 -7.13
CA GLY A 105 3.73 -9.57 -8.36
C GLY A 105 2.46 -10.42 -8.42
N TRP A 106 1.95 -10.67 -9.62
CA TRP A 106 0.69 -11.39 -9.79
C TRP A 106 0.80 -12.88 -9.45
N GLN A 107 -0.18 -13.37 -8.70
CA GLN A 107 -0.25 -14.75 -8.22
C GLN A 107 -1.65 -15.32 -8.42
N ILE A 108 -1.71 -16.62 -8.64
CA ILE A 108 -2.94 -17.40 -8.59
C ILE A 108 -3.03 -18.03 -7.22
N LEU A 109 -4.16 -17.84 -6.56
CA LEU A 109 -4.47 -18.32 -5.22
C LEU A 109 -5.60 -19.33 -5.29
N GLN A 110 -5.49 -20.42 -4.53
CA GLN A 110 -6.56 -21.39 -4.31
C GLN A 110 -7.08 -21.25 -2.88
N LEU A 111 -8.40 -21.10 -2.75
CA LEU A 111 -9.07 -21.12 -1.46
C LEU A 111 -9.05 -22.55 -0.89
N GLN A 112 -8.54 -22.68 0.32
CA GLN A 112 -8.49 -23.93 1.06
C GLN A 112 -9.74 -24.10 1.93
N ALA A 113 -9.99 -25.33 2.39
CA ALA A 113 -11.16 -25.66 3.22
C ALA A 113 -11.17 -24.95 4.59
N ASP A 114 -10.01 -24.52 5.08
CA ASP A 114 -9.86 -23.73 6.31
C ASP A 114 -10.10 -22.23 6.10
N GLY A 115 -10.46 -21.80 4.89
CA GLY A 115 -10.65 -20.41 4.51
C GLY A 115 -9.36 -19.66 4.18
N GLY A 116 -8.20 -20.32 4.24
CA GLY A 116 -6.92 -19.76 3.86
C GLY A 116 -6.70 -19.76 2.34
N PHE A 117 -5.74 -18.94 1.89
CA PHE A 117 -5.29 -18.92 0.50
C PHE A 117 -3.93 -19.58 0.34
N LYS A 118 -3.81 -20.45 -0.67
CA LYS A 118 -2.54 -21.05 -1.07
C LYS A 118 -2.13 -20.53 -2.45
N VAL A 119 -0.91 -20.03 -2.57
CA VAL A 119 -0.31 -19.67 -3.87
C VAL A 119 -0.10 -20.95 -4.68
N VAL A 120 -0.72 -21.02 -5.86
CA VAL A 120 -0.61 -22.16 -6.78
C VAL A 120 0.22 -21.84 -8.02
N ALA A 121 0.33 -20.56 -8.39
CA ALA A 121 1.19 -20.11 -9.47
C ALA A 121 1.57 -18.63 -9.30
N ALA A 122 2.73 -18.25 -9.83
CA ALA A 122 3.09 -16.85 -10.08
C ALA A 122 2.96 -16.57 -11.58
N VAL A 123 2.46 -15.40 -11.94
CA VAL A 123 2.21 -14.98 -13.32
C VAL A 123 2.76 -13.58 -13.55
N ALA A 124 3.20 -13.26 -14.78
CA ALA A 124 3.94 -12.03 -15.01
C ALA A 124 3.05 -10.78 -15.05
N SER A 125 1.73 -10.95 -15.24
CA SER A 125 0.80 -9.83 -15.35
C SER A 125 -0.64 -10.21 -15.06
N ARG A 126 -1.47 -9.19 -14.79
CA ARG A 126 -2.92 -9.29 -14.70
C ARG A 126 -3.57 -10.02 -15.89
N ALA A 127 -3.09 -9.76 -17.11
CA ALA A 127 -3.64 -10.37 -18.32
C ALA A 127 -3.31 -11.88 -18.44
N GLU A 128 -2.17 -12.30 -17.92
CA GLU A 128 -1.85 -13.72 -17.75
C GLU A 128 -2.68 -14.35 -16.64
N ALA A 129 -2.87 -13.64 -15.54
CA ALA A 129 -3.69 -14.08 -14.43
C ALA A 129 -5.13 -14.40 -14.87
N ASN A 130 -5.76 -13.48 -15.61
CA ASN A 130 -7.11 -13.67 -16.13
C ASN A 130 -7.18 -14.85 -17.13
N ARG A 131 -6.19 -15.00 -18.02
CA ARG A 131 -6.12 -16.15 -18.93
C ARG A 131 -5.97 -17.48 -18.19
N ASP A 132 -5.21 -17.52 -17.10
CA ASP A 132 -5.05 -18.72 -16.28
C ASP A 132 -6.37 -19.09 -15.57
N LEU A 133 -7.03 -18.11 -14.95
CA LEU A 133 -8.34 -18.31 -14.33
C LEU A 133 -9.38 -18.81 -15.33
N LEU A 134 -9.41 -18.27 -16.55
CA LEU A 134 -10.32 -18.73 -17.61
C LEU A 134 -10.05 -20.17 -18.05
N ARG A 135 -8.82 -20.68 -17.92
CA ARG A 135 -8.50 -22.08 -18.23
C ARG A 135 -8.89 -23.05 -17.12
N ARG A 136 -9.08 -22.54 -15.89
CA ARG A 136 -9.45 -23.34 -14.72
C ARG A 136 -10.95 -23.51 -14.56
N ARG A 137 -11.73 -22.60 -15.12
CA ARG A 137 -13.19 -22.69 -15.21
C ARG A 137 -13.62 -23.83 -16.13
#